data_AF-A0A956SQW9-F1
#
_entry.id   AF-A0A956SQW9-F1
#
_cell.length_a   1.000
_cell.length_b   1.000
_cell.length_c   1.000
_cell.angle_alpha   90.00
_cell.angle_beta   90.00
_cell.angle_gamma   90.00
#
_symmetry.space_group_name_H-M   'P 1'
#
loop_
_entity.id
_entity.type
_entity.pdbx_description
1 polymer ?
#
loop_
_entity_poly.entity_id
_entity_poly.type
_entity_poly.pdbx_seq_one_letter_code
_entity_poly.pdbx_strand_id
1 'polypeptide(L)'
;MSATDPRVAGSIHPGGISFHATTPTGPTRREGQPMSRTAPSTEDPLALAFAPLHKLGMGLGVGTAAALAVFVLTAVPLLRNEAPQLDIGLLGAYFSGYEVSWRGAFIGAAWAGFSGFVLGWFFAFSRNALLAIRLVVWRARADYMATRDFMDHI
;
A
#
# COMPACT_ATOMS: atom_id res chain seq x y z
N MET A 1 -60.37 23.63 -30.43
CA MET A 1 -61.42 24.46 -29.80
C MET A 1 -62.36 23.50 -29.07
N SER A 2 -62.62 23.75 -27.79
CA SER A 2 -63.34 22.91 -26.77
C SER A 2 -62.63 21.63 -26.32
N ALA A 3 -62.18 21.40 -25.07
CA ALA A 3 -62.64 21.72 -23.70
C ALA A 3 -63.73 20.77 -23.14
N THR A 4 -63.28 19.85 -22.26
CA THR A 4 -63.82 19.56 -20.91
C THR A 4 -65.02 18.60 -20.72
N ASP A 5 -64.71 17.35 -20.28
CA ASP A 5 -65.22 16.65 -19.05
C ASP A 5 -66.72 16.19 -18.98
N PRO A 6 -67.23 15.44 -17.96
CA PRO A 6 -66.71 14.38 -17.04
C PRO A 6 -67.66 13.14 -16.91
N ARG A 7 -67.32 12.24 -15.98
CA ARG A 7 -68.19 11.39 -15.10
C ARG A 7 -68.53 9.94 -15.51
N VAL A 8 -67.83 9.03 -14.83
CA VAL A 8 -68.36 8.04 -13.85
C VAL A 8 -69.81 7.59 -14.05
N ALA A 9 -70.00 6.33 -14.44
CA ALA A 9 -71.19 5.54 -14.13
C ALA A 9 -70.80 4.08 -13.92
N GLY A 10 -70.76 3.66 -12.65
CA GLY A 10 -70.62 2.26 -12.25
C GLY A 10 -71.94 1.51 -12.47
N SER A 11 -71.85 0.28 -12.95
CA SER A 11 -72.96 -0.69 -12.95
C SER A 11 -72.64 -1.84 -12.01
N ILE A 12 -73.64 -2.20 -11.21
CA ILE A 12 -73.59 -3.09 -10.06
C ILE A 12 -74.03 -4.49 -10.51
N HIS A 13 -73.28 -5.53 -10.16
CA HIS A 13 -73.67 -6.92 -10.35
C HIS A 13 -74.11 -7.56 -9.02
N PRO A 14 -75.22 -8.31 -8.98
CA PRO A 14 -75.73 -8.96 -7.77
C PRO A 14 -75.16 -10.36 -7.62
N GLY A 15 -74.68 -10.69 -6.41
CA GLY A 15 -74.44 -12.08 -5.99
C GLY A 15 -72.99 -12.43 -5.74
N GLY A 16 -72.56 -12.29 -4.48
CA GLY A 16 -71.30 -12.86 -3.98
C GLY A 16 -70.62 -11.96 -2.96
N ILE A 17 -70.98 -12.12 -1.68
CA ILE A 17 -70.22 -11.51 -0.58
C ILE A 17 -68.94 -12.34 -0.40
N SER A 18 -67.79 -11.76 -0.71
CA SER A 18 -66.49 -12.28 -0.29
C SER A 18 -65.72 -11.14 0.36
N PHE A 19 -65.62 -11.21 1.68
CA PHE A 19 -64.80 -10.32 2.50
C PHE A 19 -63.33 -10.56 2.16
N HIS A 20 -62.71 -9.64 1.41
CA HIS A 20 -61.26 -9.58 1.30
C HIS A 20 -60.78 -8.35 2.09
N ALA A 21 -60.04 -8.62 3.16
CA ALA A 21 -59.52 -7.62 4.08
C ALA A 21 -58.70 -6.56 3.34
N THR A 22 -59.08 -5.30 3.53
CA THR A 22 -58.28 -4.12 3.19
C THR A 22 -57.01 -4.14 4.03
N THR A 23 -55.86 -4.38 3.41
CA THR A 23 -54.57 -3.97 4.00
C THR A 23 -54.05 -2.77 3.21
N PRO A 24 -53.73 -1.65 3.88
CA PRO A 24 -53.43 -0.40 3.19
C PRO A 24 -52.12 -0.46 2.42
N THR A 25 -52.11 0.23 1.28
CA THR A 25 -50.96 0.63 0.49
C THR A 25 -49.94 1.35 1.39
N GLY A 26 -48.88 0.65 1.78
CA GLY A 26 -47.72 1.23 2.44
C GLY A 26 -46.83 1.94 1.42
N PRO A 27 -46.34 3.15 1.69
CA PRO A 27 -45.47 3.86 0.77
C PRO A 27 -44.16 3.09 0.56
N THR A 28 -43.72 3.02 -0.69
CA THR A 28 -42.35 2.68 -1.10
C THR A 28 -41.36 3.61 -0.41
N ARG A 29 -40.89 3.24 0.78
CA ARG A 29 -39.81 3.94 1.48
C ARG A 29 -38.56 3.08 1.44
N ARG A 30 -37.75 3.32 0.40
CA ARG A 30 -36.32 3.01 0.41
C ARG A 30 -35.64 3.88 1.47
N GLU A 31 -35.82 3.58 2.74
CA GLU A 31 -35.07 4.21 3.82
C GLU A 31 -34.78 3.18 4.89
N GLY A 32 -33.50 2.85 5.04
CA GLY A 32 -33.05 1.81 5.95
C GLY A 32 -31.84 1.04 5.44
N GLN A 33 -31.38 1.29 4.21
CA GLN A 33 -29.97 1.05 3.91
C GLN A 33 -29.23 2.26 4.51
N PRO A 34 -28.60 2.17 5.69
CA PRO A 34 -27.57 3.14 6.01
C PRO A 34 -26.62 3.06 4.83
N MET A 35 -26.47 4.19 4.13
CA MET A 35 -25.45 4.36 3.12
C MET A 35 -24.21 3.68 3.66
N SER A 36 -23.71 2.69 2.93
CA SER A 36 -22.34 2.22 3.10
C SER A 36 -21.51 3.45 2.75
N ARG A 37 -21.35 4.33 3.76
CA ARG A 37 -20.36 5.36 3.75
C ARG A 37 -19.12 4.50 3.81
N THR A 38 -18.52 4.28 2.64
CA THR A 38 -17.08 4.15 2.55
C THR A 38 -16.55 5.41 3.20
N ALA A 39 -16.57 5.44 4.54
CA ALA A 39 -15.77 6.37 5.28
C ALA A 39 -14.38 6.15 4.69
N PRO A 40 -13.69 7.22 4.24
CA PRO A 40 -12.29 7.07 3.90
C PRO A 40 -11.69 6.33 5.07
N SER A 41 -11.15 5.14 4.83
CA SER A 41 -10.51 4.33 5.85
C SER A 41 -9.48 5.26 6.46
N THR A 42 -9.76 5.76 7.67
CA THR A 42 -8.76 6.39 8.51
C THR A 42 -7.84 5.24 8.88
N GLU A 43 -6.97 4.89 7.94
CA GLU A 43 -5.98 3.84 8.10
C GLU A 43 -5.25 4.19 9.38
N ASP A 44 -5.40 3.32 10.38
CA ASP A 44 -4.82 3.53 11.70
C ASP A 44 -3.33 3.86 11.48
N PRO A 45 -2.86 5.07 11.86
CA PRO A 45 -1.50 5.51 11.56
C PRO A 45 -0.46 4.50 12.06
N LEU A 46 -0.82 3.73 13.10
CA LEU A 46 -0.02 2.64 13.62
C LEU A 46 0.00 1.44 12.65
N ALA A 47 -1.14 1.05 12.08
CA ALA A 47 -1.21 -0.03 11.08
C ALA A 47 -0.38 0.28 9.83
N LEU A 48 -0.38 1.55 9.37
CA LEU A 48 0.49 2.03 8.30
C LEU A 48 1.98 2.02 8.68
N ALA A 49 2.32 2.40 9.91
CA ALA A 49 3.70 2.38 10.40
C ALA A 49 4.28 0.95 10.52
N PHE A 50 3.40 -0.04 10.72
CA PHE A 50 3.73 -1.47 10.74
C PHE A 50 3.55 -2.17 9.39
N ALA A 51 3.10 -1.45 8.35
CA ALA A 51 2.98 -2.02 7.02
C ALA A 51 4.36 -2.53 6.53
N PRO A 52 4.44 -3.76 5.98
CA PRO A 52 5.70 -4.31 5.47
C PRO A 52 6.32 -3.36 4.44
N LEU A 53 7.57 -2.95 4.69
CA LEU A 53 8.25 -2.00 3.81
C LEU A 53 8.52 -2.67 2.45
N HIS A 54 8.17 -2.02 1.35
CA HIS A 54 8.37 -2.60 0.02
C HIS A 54 9.88 -2.76 -0.25
N LYS A 55 10.36 -4.01 -0.26
CA LYS A 55 11.81 -4.33 -0.34
C LYS A 55 12.46 -3.76 -1.59
N LEU A 56 11.73 -3.78 -2.72
CA LEU A 56 12.20 -3.21 -3.98
C LEU A 56 12.26 -1.68 -3.95
N GLY A 57 11.33 -1.02 -3.26
CA GLY A 57 11.30 0.44 -3.16
C GLY A 57 12.53 0.98 -2.42
N MET A 58 12.87 0.36 -1.28
CA MET A 58 14.07 0.72 -0.52
C MET A 58 15.34 0.41 -1.32
N GLY A 59 15.43 -0.78 -1.92
CA GLY A 59 16.57 -1.15 -2.77
C GLY A 59 16.76 -0.18 -3.92
N LEU A 60 15.70 0.11 -4.69
CA LEU A 60 15.76 1.04 -5.82
C LEU A 60 16.11 2.46 -5.39
N GLY A 61 15.57 2.95 -4.27
CA GLY A 61 15.90 4.29 -3.76
C GLY A 61 17.38 4.40 -3.38
N VAL A 62 17.88 3.46 -2.57
CA VAL A 62 19.29 3.46 -2.14
C VAL A 62 20.23 3.21 -3.32
N GLY A 63 19.89 2.26 -4.19
CA GLY A 63 20.68 1.96 -5.39
C GLY A 63 20.76 3.14 -6.35
N THR A 64 19.64 3.78 -6.68
CA THR A 64 19.66 4.95 -7.59
C THR A 64 20.41 6.14 -6.98
N ALA A 65 20.24 6.40 -5.67
CA ALA A 65 20.99 7.43 -4.97
C ALA A 65 22.51 7.16 -4.99
N ALA A 66 22.93 5.91 -4.72
CA ALA A 66 24.34 5.51 -4.75
C ALA A 66 24.93 5.60 -6.17
N ALA A 67 24.19 5.14 -7.19
CA ALA A 67 24.59 5.24 -8.59
C ALA A 67 24.81 6.70 -9.02
N LEU A 68 23.85 7.57 -8.68
CA LEU A 68 23.94 9.01 -8.97
C LEU A 68 25.10 9.67 -8.22
N ALA A 69 25.30 9.32 -6.94
CA ALA A 69 26.41 9.85 -6.15
C ALA A 69 27.76 9.52 -6.79
N VAL A 70 27.99 8.27 -7.18
CA VAL A 70 29.25 7.86 -7.84
C VAL A 70 29.37 8.49 -9.22
N PHE A 71 28.30 8.52 -10.00
CA PHE A 71 28.32 9.17 -11.32
C PHE A 71 28.70 10.65 -11.22
N VAL A 72 28.09 11.40 -10.29
CA VAL A 72 28.39 12.82 -10.08
C VAL A 72 29.81 13.01 -9.56
N LEU A 73 30.25 12.16 -8.63
CA LEU A 73 31.60 12.21 -8.08
C LEU A 73 32.68 12.01 -9.16
N THR A 74 32.44 11.15 -10.15
CA THR A 74 33.36 10.94 -11.27
C THR A 74 33.17 12.00 -12.37
N ALA A 75 31.93 12.38 -12.71
CA ALA A 75 31.65 13.27 -13.82
C ALA A 75 32.04 14.72 -13.53
N VAL A 76 31.81 15.25 -12.32
CA VAL A 76 32.10 16.67 -12.02
C VAL A 76 33.57 17.03 -12.24
N PRO A 77 34.55 16.26 -11.72
CA PRO A 77 35.97 16.51 -12.01
C PRO A 77 36.30 16.38 -13.50
N LEU A 78 35.71 15.41 -14.20
CA LEU A 78 35.91 15.22 -15.64
C LEU A 78 35.40 16.42 -16.47
N LEU A 79 34.26 17.01 -16.12
CA LEU A 79 33.77 18.22 -16.81
C LEU A 79 34.66 19.43 -16.53
N ARG A 80 35.21 19.53 -15.32
CA ARG A 80 36.05 20.68 -14.91
C ARG A 80 37.50 20.57 -15.41
N ASN A 81 37.89 19.41 -15.95
CA ASN A 81 39.31 19.08 -16.24
C ASN A 81 40.21 19.30 -15.02
N GLU A 82 39.64 19.14 -13.82
CA GLU A 82 40.34 19.28 -12.55
C GLU A 82 40.73 17.89 -12.05
N ALA A 83 41.91 17.82 -11.43
CA ALA A 83 42.26 16.62 -10.67
C ALA A 83 41.23 16.43 -9.55
N PRO A 84 40.73 15.21 -9.34
CA PRO A 84 39.86 14.94 -8.22
C PRO A 84 40.43 15.38 -6.88
N GLN A 85 39.63 16.11 -6.08
CA GLN A 85 40.02 16.51 -4.72
C GLN A 85 40.08 15.32 -3.76
N LEU A 86 39.24 14.31 -4.01
CA LEU A 86 39.31 13.01 -3.36
C LEU A 86 40.08 12.05 -4.26
N ASP A 87 40.86 11.13 -3.68
CA ASP A 87 41.49 10.06 -4.44
C ASP A 87 40.45 9.02 -4.88
N ILE A 88 39.65 9.39 -5.90
CA ILE A 88 38.63 8.52 -6.50
C ILE A 88 39.27 7.32 -7.20
N GLY A 89 40.60 7.27 -7.33
CA GLY A 89 41.32 6.08 -7.78
C GLY A 89 41.06 4.88 -6.87
N LEU A 90 40.81 5.11 -5.57
CA LEU A 90 40.45 4.05 -4.61
C LEU A 90 39.14 3.34 -4.96
N LEU A 91 38.20 3.98 -5.67
CA LEU A 91 37.00 3.29 -6.15
C LEU A 91 37.35 2.15 -7.13
N GLY A 92 38.48 2.26 -7.84
CA GLY A 92 39.00 1.21 -8.70
C GLY A 92 39.36 -0.08 -7.97
N ALA A 93 39.65 -0.01 -6.67
CA ALA A 93 39.91 -1.19 -5.83
C ALA A 93 38.62 -1.94 -5.46
N TYR A 94 37.49 -1.25 -5.39
CA TYR A 94 36.19 -1.83 -5.02
C TYR A 94 35.35 -2.19 -6.25
N PHE A 95 35.49 -1.44 -7.35
CA PHE A 95 34.74 -1.61 -8.58
C PHE A 95 35.65 -2.10 -9.70
N SER A 96 35.51 -3.38 -10.04
CA SER A 96 36.30 -3.98 -11.12
C SER A 96 36.01 -3.29 -12.46
N GLY A 97 37.08 -2.83 -13.12
CA GLY A 97 37.01 -2.11 -14.39
C GLY A 97 36.63 -0.62 -14.26
N TYR A 98 36.66 -0.06 -13.05
CA TYR A 98 36.50 1.38 -12.86
C TYR A 98 37.81 2.12 -13.11
N GLU A 99 37.72 3.15 -13.95
CA GLU A 99 38.77 4.13 -14.20
C GLU A 99 38.15 5.53 -14.15
N VAL A 100 38.94 6.57 -13.89
CA VAL A 100 38.44 7.96 -13.89
C VAL A 100 38.26 8.44 -15.34
N SER A 101 37.18 7.97 -15.97
CA SER A 101 36.79 8.29 -17.35
C SER A 101 35.28 8.28 -17.48
N TRP A 102 34.74 8.81 -18.59
CA TRP A 102 33.30 8.76 -18.86
C TRP A 102 32.75 7.33 -18.86
N ARG A 103 33.50 6.37 -19.40
CA ARG A 103 33.13 4.96 -19.37
C ARG A 103 33.14 4.42 -17.93
N GLY A 104 34.17 4.77 -17.16
CA GLY A 104 34.28 4.37 -15.77
C GLY A 104 33.19 4.98 -14.88
N ALA A 105 32.71 6.19 -15.18
CA ALA A 105 31.58 6.79 -14.47
C ALA A 105 30.29 5.94 -14.58
N PHE A 106 29.99 5.40 -15.76
CA PHE A 106 28.86 4.49 -15.95
C PHE A 106 29.09 3.14 -15.26
N ILE A 107 30.30 2.59 -15.34
CA ILE A 107 30.66 1.33 -14.67
C ILE A 107 30.55 1.48 -13.15
N GLY A 108 31.09 2.57 -12.60
CA GLY A 108 31.00 2.90 -11.18
C GLY A 108 29.56 3.12 -10.73
N ALA A 109 28.75 3.82 -11.53
CA ALA A 109 27.33 4.01 -11.25
C ALA A 109 26.55 2.67 -11.25
N ALA A 110 26.85 1.77 -12.18
CA ALA A 110 26.23 0.45 -12.22
C ALA A 110 26.60 -0.40 -11.00
N TRP A 111 27.89 -0.44 -10.64
CA TRP A 111 28.37 -1.16 -9.46
C TRP A 111 27.80 -0.59 -8.17
N ALA A 112 27.88 0.72 -7.97
CA ALA A 112 27.35 1.41 -6.81
C ALA A 112 25.82 1.27 -6.71
N GLY A 113 25.14 1.31 -7.85
CA GLY A 113 23.70 1.09 -7.94
C GLY A 113 23.31 -0.32 -7.53
N PHE A 114 24.03 -1.33 -8.04
CA PHE A 114 23.79 -2.72 -7.68
C PHE A 114 24.11 -2.99 -6.21
N SER A 115 25.27 -2.58 -5.72
CA SER A 115 25.65 -2.78 -4.32
C SER A 115 24.72 -2.03 -3.36
N GLY A 116 24.35 -0.79 -3.69
CA GLY A 116 23.37 0.01 -2.96
C GLY A 116 21.98 -0.62 -2.96
N PHE A 117 21.55 -1.17 -4.10
CA PHE A 117 20.30 -1.91 -4.20
C PHE A 117 20.27 -3.13 -3.29
N VAL A 118 21.32 -3.95 -3.34
CA VAL A 118 21.43 -5.16 -2.50
C VAL A 118 21.41 -4.77 -1.02
N LEU A 119 22.16 -3.75 -0.63
CA LEU A 119 22.21 -3.29 0.76
C LEU A 119 20.84 -2.74 1.24
N GLY A 120 20.19 -1.89 0.43
CA GLY A 120 18.87 -1.34 0.74
C GLY A 120 17.78 -2.40 0.78
N TRP A 121 17.81 -3.36 -0.15
CA TRP A 121 16.91 -4.50 -0.18
C TRP A 121 17.09 -5.40 1.06
N PHE A 122 18.34 -5.70 1.41
CA PHE A 122 18.68 -6.53 2.58
C PHE A 122 18.28 -5.86 3.89
N PHE A 123 18.45 -4.55 3.99
CA PHE A 123 18.00 -3.77 5.14
C PHE A 123 16.47 -3.82 5.29
N ALA A 124 15.72 -3.60 4.21
CA ALA A 124 14.26 -3.70 4.22
C ALA A 124 13.80 -5.13 4.54
N PHE A 125 14.47 -6.15 4.00
CA PHE A 125 14.23 -7.55 4.33
C PHE A 125 14.40 -7.80 5.83
N SER A 126 15.52 -7.37 6.41
CA SER A 126 15.85 -7.57 7.82
C SER A 126 14.86 -6.87 8.75
N ARG A 127 14.46 -5.63 8.43
CA ARG A 127 13.43 -4.89 9.17
C ARG A 127 12.08 -5.61 9.13
N ASN A 128 11.66 -6.07 7.95
CA ASN A 128 10.39 -6.78 7.79
C ASN A 128 10.40 -8.14 8.51
N ALA A 129 11.53 -8.86 8.48
CA ALA A 129 11.69 -10.12 9.19
C ALA A 129 11.59 -9.91 10.71
N LEU A 130 12.23 -8.86 11.25
CA LEU A 130 12.14 -8.53 12.67
C LEU A 130 10.71 -8.20 13.11
N LEU A 131 9.95 -7.46 12.29
CA LEU A 131 8.54 -7.16 12.56
C LEU A 131 7.68 -8.43 12.56
N ALA A 132 7.84 -9.31 11.56
CA ALA A 132 7.11 -10.57 11.47
C ALA A 132 7.41 -11.49 12.67
N ILE A 133 8.68 -11.63 13.05
CA ILE A 133 9.07 -12.43 14.21
C ILE A 133 8.43 -11.89 15.50
N ARG A 134 8.45 -10.57 15.70
CA ARG A 134 7.83 -9.94 16.89
C ARG A 134 6.33 -10.23 16.96
N LEU A 135 5.63 -10.09 15.82
CA LEU A 135 4.19 -10.40 15.73
C LEU A 135 3.90 -11.86 16.08
N VAL A 136 4.69 -12.80 15.55
CA VAL A 136 4.53 -14.24 15.85
C VAL A 136 4.80 -14.54 17.32
N VAL A 137 5.84 -13.96 17.92
CA VAL A 137 6.16 -14.17 19.34
C VAL A 137 5.05 -13.62 20.24
N TRP A 138 4.50 -12.45 19.92
CA TRP A 138 3.41 -11.85 20.69
C TRP A 138 2.13 -12.66 20.56
N ARG A 139 1.82 -13.16 19.35
CA ARG A 139 0.68 -14.04 19.13
C ARG A 139 0.83 -15.37 19.87
N ALA A 140 1.99 -16.01 19.76
CA ALA A 140 2.26 -17.28 20.44
C ALA A 140 2.10 -17.15 21.96
N ARG A 141 2.61 -16.05 22.56
CA ARG A 141 2.44 -15.79 24.00
C ARG A 141 0.98 -15.63 24.41
N ALA A 142 0.15 -14.99 23.57
CA ALA A 142 -1.27 -14.85 23.84
C ALA A 142 -2.00 -16.21 23.82
N ASP A 143 -1.66 -17.08 22.85
CA ASP A 143 -2.26 -18.42 22.75
C ASP A 143 -1.83 -19.34 23.93
N TYR A 144 -0.60 -19.20 24.43
CA TYR A 144 -0.14 -19.91 25.65
C TYR A 144 -0.89 -19.48 26.91
N MET A 145 -1.23 -18.20 27.05
CA MET A 145 -1.98 -17.71 28.22
C MET A 145 -3.42 -18.20 28.24
N ALA A 146 -4.08 -18.25 27.08
CA ALA A 146 -5.44 -18.78 26.96
C ALA A 146 -5.53 -20.27 27.29
N THR A 147 -4.52 -21.05 26.91
CA THR A 147 -4.47 -22.49 27.22
C THR A 147 -4.22 -22.73 28.71
N ARG A 148 -3.42 -21.87 29.36
CA ARG A 148 -3.16 -21.98 30.81
C ARG A 148 -4.39 -21.66 31.66
N ASP A 149 -5.12 -20.61 31.31
CA ASP A 149 -6.35 -20.19 32.02
C ASP A 149 -7.42 -21.30 32.04
N PHE A 150 -7.57 -22.04 30.93
CA PHE A 150 -8.46 -23.20 30.87
C PHE A 150 -8.06 -24.34 31.83
N MET A 151 -6.75 -24.58 32.01
CA MET A 151 -6.26 -25.63 32.92
C MET A 151 -6.42 -25.27 34.39
N ASP A 152 -6.50 -23.98 34.73
CA ASP A 152 -6.70 -23.52 36.09
C ASP A 152 -8.17 -23.60 36.55
N HIS A 153 -9.09 -24.05 35.69
CA HIS A 153 -10.54 -24.08 35.93
C HIS A 153 -11.16 -25.48 35.98
N ILE A 154 -10.35 -26.55 35.91
CA ILE A 154 -10.78 -27.96 35.94
C ILE A 154 -10.03 -28.70 37.05
#